data_AF-A0AA51H491-F1
#
_entry.id   AF-A0AA51H491-F1
#
_cell.length_a   1.000
_cell.length_b   1.000
_cell.length_c   1.000
_cell.angle_alpha   90.00
_cell.angle_beta   90.00
_cell.angle_gamma   90.00
#
_symmetry.space_group_name_H-M   'P 1'
#
loop_
_entity.id
_entity.type
_entity.pdbx_description
1 polymer ?
#
loop_
_entity_poly.entity_id
_entity_poly.type
_entity_poly.pdbx_seq_one_letter_code
_entity_poly.pdbx_strand_id
1 'polypeptide(L)'
;MDYKLFKSNITDSNVFETIENKVDFYGLDENNIYDISVEYYNNDLNEEMLNENAAFEIKRKHYVFIKEVRNLFEKHNIKINKFHLMGTIIDLKENEMSISILKSNYDKKSNTVWPCKEIFIFEDSKNKLDDLLFNNQISEEDYESNLEILKDELNIYEKEDEMQYLN
;
A
#
# COMPACT_ATOMS: atom_id res chain seq x y z
N MET A 1 -1.51 -10.40 13.82
CA MET A 1 -0.72 -9.53 14.72
C MET A 1 -0.37 -8.31 13.92
N ASP A 2 -0.62 -7.13 14.46
CA ASP A 2 -0.48 -5.87 13.72
C ASP A 2 0.49 -4.93 14.45
N TYR A 3 1.42 -4.36 13.70
CA TYR A 3 2.51 -3.54 14.22
C TYR A 3 2.57 -2.24 13.45
N LYS A 4 2.44 -1.11 14.16
CA LYS A 4 2.64 0.21 13.59
C LYS A 4 4.05 0.72 13.92
N LEU A 5 4.79 1.09 12.87
CA LEU A 5 6.11 1.69 12.93
C LEU A 5 5.98 3.18 12.58
N PHE A 6 6.58 4.03 13.41
CA PHE A 6 6.59 5.47 13.24
C PHE A 6 8.00 5.92 12.88
N LYS A 7 8.13 6.92 12.00
CA LYS A 7 9.42 7.41 11.49
C LYS A 7 10.23 6.29 10.83
N SER A 8 9.58 5.54 9.95
CA SER A 8 10.17 4.42 9.23
C SER A 8 9.64 4.35 7.80
N ASN A 9 10.56 4.29 6.85
CA ASN A 9 10.31 4.05 5.42
C ASN A 9 11.01 2.75 4.99
N ILE A 10 10.52 2.12 3.92
CA ILE A 10 11.10 0.90 3.33
C ILE A 10 12.55 1.09 2.86
N THR A 11 13.01 2.33 2.68
CA THR A 11 14.37 2.67 2.27
C THR A 11 15.30 3.07 3.42
N ASP A 12 14.80 3.18 4.64
CA ASP A 12 15.62 3.64 5.76
C ASP A 12 16.70 2.62 6.10
N SER A 13 17.91 3.10 6.42
CA SER A 13 19.06 2.25 6.71
C SER A 13 18.86 1.36 7.95
N ASN A 14 18.02 1.77 8.88
CA ASN A 14 17.71 1.07 10.13
C ASN A 14 16.32 0.42 10.14
N VAL A 15 15.61 0.35 9.00
CA VAL A 15 14.24 -0.17 8.97
C VAL A 15 14.16 -1.62 9.45
N PHE A 16 15.13 -2.46 9.08
CA PHE A 16 15.11 -3.88 9.45
C PHE A 16 15.38 -4.10 10.94
N GLU A 17 16.27 -3.31 11.54
CA GLU A 17 16.48 -3.30 13.00
C GLU A 17 15.20 -2.83 13.73
N THR A 18 14.53 -1.82 13.17
CA THR A 18 13.26 -1.32 13.73
C THR A 18 12.17 -2.39 13.69
N ILE A 19 12.05 -3.13 12.57
CA ILE A 19 11.13 -4.27 12.44
C ILE A 19 11.52 -5.37 13.43
N GLU A 20 12.80 -5.73 13.51
CA GLU A 20 13.31 -6.78 14.40
C GLU A 20 12.97 -6.49 15.87
N ASN A 21 13.08 -5.23 16.28
CA ASN A 21 12.77 -4.79 17.64
C ASN A 21 11.27 -4.67 17.93
N LYS A 22 10.43 -4.48 16.89
CA LYS A 22 9.00 -4.22 17.04
C LYS A 22 8.14 -5.48 16.96
N VAL A 23 8.52 -6.43 16.11
CA VAL A 23 7.78 -7.66 15.89
C VAL A 23 8.08 -8.65 17.02
N ASP A 24 7.02 -9.19 17.64
CA ASP A 24 7.17 -10.26 18.63
C ASP A 24 7.34 -11.61 17.92
N PHE A 25 8.59 -11.96 17.60
CA PHE A 25 8.91 -13.26 16.99
C PHE A 25 8.67 -14.44 17.94
N TYR A 26 8.77 -14.23 19.26
CA TYR A 26 8.53 -15.29 20.24
C TYR A 26 7.05 -15.68 20.32
N GLY A 27 6.15 -14.76 19.98
CA GLY A 27 4.72 -15.02 19.84
C GLY A 27 4.32 -15.82 18.59
N LEU A 28 5.25 -16.05 17.65
CA LEU A 28 5.01 -16.79 16.41
C LEU A 28 5.50 -18.24 16.56
N ASP A 29 4.62 -19.20 16.27
CA ASP A 29 4.94 -20.63 16.23
C ASP A 29 5.66 -20.98 14.91
N GLU A 30 6.89 -21.49 15.02
CA GLU A 30 7.80 -21.90 13.94
C GLU A 30 7.24 -23.02 13.05
N ASN A 31 6.26 -23.80 13.54
CA ASN A 31 5.63 -24.88 12.77
C ASN A 31 4.56 -24.35 11.80
N ASN A 32 4.07 -23.13 12.03
CA ASN A 32 3.12 -22.49 11.13
C ASN A 32 3.82 -21.75 10.01
N ILE A 33 3.03 -21.44 8.98
CA ILE A 33 3.44 -20.61 7.86
C ILE A 33 2.61 -19.32 7.91
N TYR A 34 3.21 -18.18 7.62
CA TYR A 34 2.58 -16.88 7.74
C TYR A 34 2.56 -16.11 6.43
N ASP A 35 1.57 -15.24 6.29
CA ASP A 35 1.52 -14.19 5.29
C ASP A 35 1.85 -12.86 5.97
N ILE A 36 2.61 -12.02 5.28
CA ILE A 36 2.94 -10.67 5.72
C ILE A 36 2.29 -9.67 4.78
N SER A 37 1.64 -8.67 5.35
CA SER A 37 1.20 -7.47 4.63
C SER A 37 1.88 -6.25 5.24
N VAL A 38 2.60 -5.50 4.41
CA VAL A 38 3.23 -4.24 4.78
C VAL A 38 2.55 -3.12 4.02
N GLU A 39 1.98 -2.18 4.75
CA GLU A 39 1.55 -0.90 4.21
C GLU A 39 2.57 0.18 4.57
N TYR A 40 3.00 1.01 3.62
CA TYR A 40 3.97 2.07 3.87
C TYR A 40 3.51 3.38 3.22
N TYR A 41 3.82 4.50 3.85
CA TYR A 41 3.64 5.79 3.20
C TYR A 41 4.64 5.96 2.07
N ASN A 42 4.15 6.13 0.84
CA ASN A 42 5.01 6.20 -0.34
C ASN A 42 5.36 7.64 -0.68
N ASN A 43 6.47 8.14 -0.12
CA ASN A 43 6.97 9.50 -0.37
C ASN A 43 7.14 9.80 -1.87
N ASP A 44 7.58 8.82 -2.67
CA ASP A 44 7.78 9.02 -4.12
C ASP A 44 6.48 9.45 -4.82
N LEU A 45 5.32 8.94 -4.38
CA LEU A 45 4.04 9.32 -4.97
C LEU A 45 3.68 10.77 -4.71
N ASN A 46 3.94 11.24 -3.50
CA ASN A 46 3.65 12.62 -3.10
C ASN A 46 4.58 13.61 -3.82
N GLU A 47 5.86 13.26 -3.98
CA GLU A 47 6.85 14.11 -4.65
C GLU A 47 6.71 14.11 -6.18
N GLU A 48 6.23 13.01 -6.77
CA GLU A 48 6.09 12.83 -8.22
C GLU A 48 4.63 12.93 -8.71
N MET A 49 3.71 13.51 -7.92
CA MET A 49 2.28 13.66 -8.27
C MET A 49 2.04 14.32 -9.64
N LEU A 50 2.92 15.23 -10.05
CA LEU A 50 2.85 15.94 -11.34
C LEU A 50 3.48 15.18 -12.53
N ASN A 51 4.05 14.00 -12.30
CA ASN A 51 4.69 13.19 -13.32
C ASN A 51 3.83 11.97 -13.64
N GLU A 52 3.06 12.07 -14.73
CA GLU A 52 2.15 11.02 -15.24
C GLU A 52 2.81 9.64 -15.40
N ASN A 53 4.14 9.57 -15.53
CA ASN A 53 4.86 8.32 -15.79
C ASN A 53 5.56 7.71 -14.55
N ALA A 54 5.86 8.49 -13.51
CA ALA A 54 6.79 8.04 -12.45
C ALA A 54 6.10 7.47 -11.21
N ALA A 55 4.87 7.93 -10.94
CA ALA A 55 4.18 7.71 -9.67
C ALA A 55 3.92 6.22 -9.34
N PHE A 56 3.79 5.32 -10.32
CA PHE A 56 3.23 3.98 -10.06
C PHE A 56 4.19 2.81 -10.35
N GLU A 57 5.48 3.10 -10.56
CA GLU A 57 6.44 2.07 -10.93
C GLU A 57 6.93 1.21 -9.77
N ILE A 58 7.01 -0.11 -9.99
CA ILE A 58 7.66 -1.02 -9.06
C ILE A 58 9.20 -0.89 -9.23
N LYS A 59 9.79 -0.06 -8.37
CA LYS A 59 11.25 0.17 -8.28
C LYS A 59 11.99 -0.97 -7.54
N ARG A 60 13.32 -1.08 -7.75
CA ARG A 60 14.20 -2.08 -7.10
C ARG A 60 14.09 -2.10 -5.57
N LYS A 61 13.90 -0.93 -4.95
CA LYS A 61 13.79 -0.76 -3.49
C LYS A 61 12.72 -1.65 -2.86
N HIS A 62 11.59 -1.85 -3.54
CA HIS A 62 10.49 -2.69 -3.08
C HIS A 62 10.92 -4.15 -2.93
N TYR A 63 11.60 -4.69 -3.94
CA TYR A 63 12.07 -6.08 -3.91
C TYR A 63 13.20 -6.30 -2.91
N VAL A 64 14.08 -5.31 -2.73
CA VAL A 64 15.12 -5.36 -1.70
C VAL A 64 14.47 -5.43 -0.32
N PHE A 65 13.50 -4.55 -0.04
CA PHE A 65 12.78 -4.56 1.22
C PHE A 65 12.10 -5.91 1.50
N ILE A 66 11.34 -6.45 0.54
CA ILE A 66 10.69 -7.77 0.68
C ILE A 66 11.71 -8.87 0.98
N LYS A 67 12.84 -8.88 0.26
CA LYS A 67 13.88 -9.89 0.45
C LYS A 67 14.46 -9.81 1.86
N GLU A 68 14.81 -8.62 2.33
CA GLU A 68 15.44 -8.43 3.63
C GLU A 68 14.47 -8.73 4.78
N VAL A 69 13.19 -8.35 4.68
CA VAL A 69 12.18 -8.75 5.68
C VAL A 69 12.00 -10.27 5.67
N ARG A 70 11.96 -10.93 4.51
CA ARG A 70 11.90 -12.40 4.46
C ARG A 70 13.11 -13.06 5.11
N ASN A 71 14.32 -12.55 4.86
CA ASN A 71 15.55 -13.03 5.50
C ASN A 71 15.49 -12.84 7.02
N LEU A 72 14.97 -11.71 7.48
CA LEU A 72 14.79 -11.42 8.91
C LEU A 72 13.87 -12.45 9.57
N PHE A 73 12.72 -12.77 8.97
CA PHE A 73 11.82 -13.80 9.51
C PHE A 73 12.44 -15.20 9.47
N GLU A 74 13.19 -15.52 8.41
CA GLU A 74 13.89 -16.80 8.27
C GLU A 74 15.00 -16.96 9.33
N LYS A 75 15.71 -15.89 9.69
CA LYS A 75 16.69 -15.86 10.80
C LYS A 75 16.06 -16.26 12.14
N HIS A 76 14.77 -15.98 12.31
CA HIS A 76 13.96 -16.36 13.48
C HIS A 76 13.16 -17.66 13.26
N ASN A 77 13.53 -18.48 12.27
CA ASN A 77 12.87 -19.75 11.90
C ASN A 77 11.37 -19.61 11.50
N ILE A 78 10.91 -18.41 11.16
CA ILE A 78 9.52 -18.19 10.75
C ILE A 78 9.38 -18.26 9.22
N LYS A 79 8.50 -19.15 8.76
CA LYS A 79 8.25 -19.35 7.32
C LYS A 79 7.22 -18.37 6.80
N ILE A 80 7.60 -17.60 5.77
CA ILE A 80 6.70 -16.66 5.09
C ILE A 80 6.28 -17.20 3.72
N ASN A 81 4.97 -17.33 3.50
CA ASN A 81 4.38 -17.75 2.24
C ASN A 81 4.09 -16.57 1.33
N LYS A 82 3.09 -15.75 1.65
CA LYS A 82 2.79 -14.53 0.89
C LYS A 82 3.41 -13.29 1.51
N PHE A 83 3.79 -12.36 0.65
CA PHE A 83 4.24 -11.03 1.05
C PHE A 83 3.52 -9.99 0.20
N HIS A 84 2.75 -9.13 0.85
CA HIS A 84 2.09 -7.98 0.24
C HIS A 84 2.83 -6.72 0.67
N LEU A 85 3.26 -5.91 -0.29
CA LEU A 85 3.86 -4.61 -0.04
C LEU A 85 3.01 -3.55 -0.74
N MET A 86 2.37 -2.68 0.04
CA MET A 86 1.36 -1.74 -0.43
C MET A 86 1.77 -0.33 -0.04
N GLY A 87 1.98 0.54 -1.01
CA GLY A 87 2.17 1.96 -0.78
C GLY A 87 0.84 2.69 -0.72
N THR A 88 0.78 3.74 0.10
CA THR A 88 -0.37 4.64 0.25
C THR A 88 0.10 6.07 0.44
N ILE A 89 -0.74 7.04 0.11
CA ILE A 89 -0.55 8.47 0.40
C ILE A 89 -1.65 9.04 1.32
N ILE A 90 -2.69 8.26 1.64
CA ILE A 90 -3.85 8.73 2.41
C ILE A 90 -3.98 8.05 3.79
N ASP A 91 -3.68 6.75 3.89
CA ASP A 91 -4.03 5.96 5.09
C ASP A 91 -2.97 6.01 6.18
N LEU A 92 -1.75 6.42 5.82
CA LEU A 92 -0.60 6.52 6.72
C LEU A 92 -0.08 7.94 6.73
N LYS A 93 0.48 8.38 7.86
CA LYS A 93 1.21 9.66 7.87
C LYS A 93 2.58 9.46 7.24
N GLU A 94 3.21 10.58 6.87
CA GLU A 94 4.58 10.57 6.36
C GLU A 94 5.52 9.78 7.27
N ASN A 95 6.30 8.88 6.67
CA ASN A 95 7.22 7.98 7.36
C ASN A 95 6.52 7.06 8.39
N GLU A 96 5.28 6.66 8.15
CA GLU A 96 4.63 5.57 8.87
C GLU A 96 4.58 4.29 8.02
N MET A 97 4.61 3.16 8.71
CA MET A 97 4.45 1.83 8.13
C MET A 97 3.60 0.97 9.06
N SER A 98 2.75 0.12 8.49
CA SER A 98 1.99 -0.89 9.20
C SER A 98 2.39 -2.28 8.71
N ILE A 99 2.58 -3.22 9.63
CA ILE A 99 2.92 -4.61 9.32
C ILE A 99 1.88 -5.51 9.96
N SER A 100 1.17 -6.28 9.14
CA SER A 100 0.25 -7.32 9.57
C SER A 100 0.84 -8.69 9.29
N ILE A 101 0.75 -9.58 10.27
CA ILE A 101 1.22 -10.96 10.20
C ILE A 101 0.06 -11.89 10.54
N LEU A 102 -0.30 -12.76 9.62
CA LEU A 102 -1.42 -13.70 9.75
C LEU A 102 -0.97 -15.11 9.37
N LYS A 103 -1.60 -16.13 9.94
CA LYS A 103 -1.36 -17.52 9.51
C LYS A 103 -1.81 -17.65 8.05
N SER A 104 -0.95 -18.26 7.23
CA SER A 104 -1.21 -18.45 5.82
C SER A 104 -2.26 -19.54 5.63
N ASN A 105 -3.23 -19.27 4.75
CA ASN A 105 -4.25 -20.23 4.31
C ASN A 105 -4.04 -20.65 2.84
N TYR A 106 -2.85 -20.39 2.29
CA TYR A 106 -2.56 -20.60 0.88
C TYR A 106 -1.40 -21.57 0.67
N ASP A 107 -1.45 -22.34 -0.41
CA ASP A 107 -0.40 -23.33 -0.71
C ASP A 107 0.76 -22.76 -1.56
N LYS A 108 0.56 -21.60 -2.18
CA LYS A 108 1.51 -21.01 -3.14
C LYS A 108 2.23 -19.78 -2.55
N LYS A 109 3.55 -19.82 -2.61
CA LYS A 109 4.44 -18.69 -2.29
C LYS A 109 4.32 -17.60 -3.36
N SER A 110 4.11 -16.36 -2.93
CA SER A 110 4.04 -15.22 -3.84
C SER A 110 4.51 -13.92 -3.17
N ASN A 111 4.94 -12.97 -3.99
CA ASN A 111 5.16 -11.58 -3.60
C ASN A 111 4.25 -10.71 -4.46
N THR A 112 3.55 -9.78 -3.83
CA THR A 112 2.67 -8.81 -4.50
C THR A 112 3.11 -7.43 -4.07
N VAL A 113 3.38 -6.55 -5.04
CA VAL A 113 3.79 -5.17 -4.79
C VAL A 113 2.81 -4.24 -5.47
N TRP A 114 2.26 -3.31 -4.70
CA TRP A 114 1.39 -2.25 -5.17
C TRP A 114 1.94 -0.92 -4.66
N PRO A 115 2.69 -0.16 -5.46
CA PRO A 115 3.28 1.11 -5.02
C PRO A 115 2.24 2.16 -4.60
N CYS A 116 1.03 2.08 -5.14
CA CYS A 116 -0.14 2.90 -4.78
C CYS A 116 -1.36 1.98 -4.75
N LYS A 117 -1.97 1.77 -3.59
CA LYS A 117 -3.18 0.95 -3.51
C LYS A 117 -4.43 1.72 -3.95
N GLU A 118 -4.40 3.04 -3.84
CA GLU A 118 -5.50 3.95 -4.16
C GLU A 118 -5.92 3.87 -5.63
N ILE A 119 -4.97 3.72 -6.57
CA ILE A 119 -5.28 3.49 -7.99
C ILE A 119 -6.19 2.28 -8.19
N PHE A 120 -5.89 1.17 -7.53
CA PHE A 120 -6.69 -0.04 -7.72
C PHE A 120 -8.08 0.11 -7.12
N ILE A 121 -8.20 0.84 -6.01
CA ILE A 121 -9.50 1.17 -5.41
C ILE A 121 -10.30 2.05 -6.37
N PHE A 122 -9.64 3.02 -7.01
CA PHE A 122 -10.25 3.90 -8.00
C PHE A 122 -10.73 3.12 -9.23
N GLU A 123 -9.87 2.29 -9.83
CA GLU A 123 -10.22 1.50 -11.01
C GLU A 123 -11.38 0.54 -10.73
N ASP A 124 -11.35 -0.20 -9.61
CA ASP A 124 -12.43 -1.11 -9.23
C ASP A 124 -13.75 -0.37 -8.98
N SER A 125 -13.70 0.79 -8.31
CA SER A 125 -14.89 1.60 -8.02
C SER A 125 -15.44 2.26 -9.29
N LYS A 126 -14.57 2.75 -10.17
CA LYS A 126 -14.96 3.28 -11.48
C LYS A 126 -15.63 2.19 -12.33
N ASN A 127 -15.08 0.98 -12.38
CA ASN A 127 -15.68 -0.11 -13.16
C ASN A 127 -17.11 -0.44 -12.65
N LYS A 128 -17.34 -0.37 -11.34
CA LYS A 128 -18.70 -0.52 -10.79
C LYS A 128 -19.62 0.61 -11.22
N LEU A 129 -19.14 1.85 -11.21
CA LEU A 129 -19.92 2.99 -11.71
C LEU A 129 -20.23 2.84 -13.21
N ASP A 130 -19.27 2.35 -14.01
CA ASP A 130 -19.45 2.08 -15.44
C ASP A 130 -20.56 1.02 -15.65
N ASP A 131 -20.56 -0.06 -14.86
CA ASP A 131 -21.59 -1.10 -14.91
C ASP A 131 -22.98 -0.56 -14.52
N LEU A 132 -23.06 0.28 -13.48
CA LEU A 132 -24.32 0.90 -13.06
C LEU A 132 -24.88 1.82 -14.14
N LEU A 133 -24.02 2.64 -14.77
CA LEU A 133 -24.40 3.53 -15.85
C LEU A 133 -24.85 2.74 -17.08
N PHE A 134 -24.09 1.71 -17.48
CA PHE A 134 -24.42 0.85 -18.62
C PHE A 134 -25.78 0.16 -18.45
N ASN A 135 -26.11 -0.23 -17.21
CA ASN A 135 -27.39 -0.85 -16.86
C ASN A 135 -28.52 0.17 -16.59
N ASN A 136 -28.28 1.46 -16.83
CA ASN A 136 -29.22 2.57 -16.56
C ASN A 136 -29.73 2.60 -15.10
N GLN A 137 -28.90 2.16 -14.15
CA GLN A 137 -29.23 2.17 -12.71
C GLN A 137 -28.94 3.52 -12.06
N ILE A 138 -28.08 4.32 -12.68
CA ILE A 138 -27.74 5.70 -12.30
C ILE A 138 -27.79 6.59 -13.55
N SER A 139 -27.96 7.90 -13.36
CA SER A 139 -27.85 8.88 -14.44
C SER A 139 -26.40 9.25 -14.75
N GLU A 140 -26.17 9.94 -15.88
CA GLU A 140 -24.86 10.52 -16.21
C GLU A 140 -24.42 11.54 -15.14
N GLU A 141 -25.35 12.35 -14.62
CA GLU A 141 -25.09 13.32 -13.54
C GLU A 141 -24.66 12.61 -12.25
N ASP A 142 -25.34 11.52 -11.88
CA ASP A 142 -24.96 10.71 -10.72
C ASP A 142 -23.57 10.07 -10.92
N TYR A 143 -23.26 9.61 -12.13
CA TYR A 143 -21.97 9.02 -12.46
C TYR A 143 -20.82 10.03 -12.30
N GLU A 144 -20.97 11.22 -12.87
CA GLU A 144 -19.96 12.28 -12.78
C GLU A 144 -19.75 12.73 -11.33
N SER A 145 -20.83 12.93 -10.57
CA SER A 145 -20.74 13.32 -9.16
C SER A 145 -20.03 12.26 -8.31
N ASN A 146 -20.37 10.98 -8.47
CA ASN A 146 -19.71 9.90 -7.73
C ASN A 146 -18.24 9.71 -8.13
N LEU A 147 -17.90 9.93 -9.40
CA LEU A 147 -16.50 9.93 -9.84
C LEU A 147 -15.68 11.05 -9.22
N GLU A 148 -16.25 12.26 -9.09
CA GLU A 148 -15.56 13.39 -8.45
C GLU A 148 -15.32 13.11 -6.97
N ILE A 149 -16.33 12.62 -6.25
CA ILE A 149 -16.19 12.19 -4.85
C ILE A 149 -15.08 11.15 -4.70
N LEU A 150 -15.06 10.14 -5.57
CA LEU A 150 -14.06 9.07 -5.53
C LEU A 150 -12.62 9.59 -5.78
N LYS A 151 -12.45 10.58 -6.66
CA LYS A 151 -11.15 11.21 -6.91
C LYS A 151 -10.66 11.99 -5.70
N ASP A 152 -11.57 12.73 -5.07
CA ASP A 152 -11.27 13.55 -3.89
C ASP A 152 -10.91 12.67 -2.69
N GLU A 153 -11.68 11.60 -2.44
CA GLU A 153 -11.44 10.66 -1.32
C GLU A 153 -10.09 9.94 -1.42
N LEU A 154 -9.65 9.62 -2.64
CA LEU A 154 -8.43 8.85 -2.88
C LEU A 154 -7.19 9.73 -3.09
N ASN A 155 -7.34 11.06 -3.09
CA ASN A 155 -6.28 12.03 -3.38
C ASN A 155 -5.53 11.72 -4.68
N ILE A 156 -6.23 11.22 -5.71
CA ILE A 156 -5.60 10.79 -6.98
C ILE A 156 -5.32 11.99 -7.90
N TYR A 157 -5.92 13.14 -7.60
CA TYR A 157 -5.66 14.41 -8.27
C TYR A 157 -5.76 15.54 -7.25
N GLU A 158 -4.63 16.09 -6.80
CA GLU A 158 -4.67 17.41 -6.18
C GLU A 158 -5.15 18.42 -7.24
N LYS A 159 -6.39 18.92 -7.10
CA LYS A 159 -6.80 20.20 -7.68
C LYS A 159 -6.04 21.32 -6.93
N GLU A 160 -4.73 21.44 -7.13
CA GLU A 160 -3.95 22.62 -6.66
C GLU A 160 -3.76 23.69 -7.75
N ASP A 161 -4.34 23.54 -8.95
CA ASP A 161 -4.29 24.60 -9.97
C ASP A 161 -5.45 25.62 -9.90
N GLU A 162 -6.48 25.42 -9.07
CA GLU A 162 -7.61 26.37 -8.97
C GLU A 162 -7.55 27.35 -7.78
N MET A 163 -6.58 27.22 -6.87
CA MET A 163 -6.47 28.10 -5.68
C MET A 163 -5.25 29.06 -5.69
N GLN A 164 -4.39 29.02 -6.71
CA GLN A 164 -3.27 29.98 -6.82
C GLN A 164 -3.62 31.28 -7.56
N TYR A 165 -4.86 31.48 -8.01
CA TYR A 165 -5.29 32.70 -8.71
C TYR A 165 -6.18 33.65 -7.89
N LEU A 166 -6.11 33.63 -6.56
CA LEU A 166 -6.71 34.68 -5.72
C LEU A 166 -5.79 35.03 -4.52
N ASN A 167 -4.72 35.79 -4.80
CA ASN A 167 -4.36 37.05 -4.12
C ASN A 167 -3.02 37.60 -4.62
#